data_AF-A0A7M1KT80-F1
#
_entry.id   AF-A0A7M1KT80-F1
#
_cell.length_a   1.000
_cell.length_b   1.000
_cell.length_c   1.000
_cell.angle_alpha   90.00
_cell.angle_beta   90.00
_cell.angle_gamma   90.00
#
_symmetry.space_group_name_H-M   'P 1'
#
loop_
_entity.id
_entity.type
_entity.pdbx_description
1 polymer ?
#
loop_
_entity_poly.entity_id
_entity_poly.type
_entity_poly.pdbx_seq_one_letter_code
_entity_poly.pdbx_strand_id
1 'polypeptide(L)'
;MTRKNLSRMVHFVIILLVIAPILYVALLTFQGNAQGLGLLENLTTNVSTVISLMSVCILPFAGFLIKSKWDQIDQTQDSLGQFYISLLLILIGFLLIGNTGMAILIFILIAFSVVILKVRLGDAFQVFFKSPKHNISNFAGEMAMLLIAAFIRFAIWRISTGS
;
A
#
# COMPACT_ATOMS: atom_id res chain seq x y z
N MET A 1 21.73 7.23 -11.29
CA MET A 1 20.92 7.26 -10.04
C MET A 1 21.52 6.23 -9.08
N THR A 2 21.82 6.58 -7.82
CA THR A 2 22.56 5.68 -6.91
C THR A 2 21.63 4.95 -5.94
N ARG A 3 22.11 3.86 -5.32
CA ARG A 3 21.40 3.13 -4.26
C ARG A 3 20.95 4.04 -3.09
N LYS A 4 21.75 5.07 -2.79
CA LYS A 4 21.42 6.11 -1.80
C LYS A 4 20.17 6.90 -2.19
N ASN A 5 19.99 7.18 -3.48
CA ASN A 5 18.79 7.87 -3.98
C ASN A 5 17.57 6.96 -3.89
N LEU A 6 17.71 5.66 -4.18
CA LEU A 6 16.62 4.69 -4.01
C LEU A 6 16.20 4.60 -2.54
N SER A 7 17.15 4.52 -1.61
CA SER A 7 16.87 4.54 -0.17
C SER A 7 16.05 5.77 0.24
N ARG A 8 16.44 6.96 -0.23
CA ARG A 8 15.69 8.19 0.02
C ARG A 8 14.27 8.14 -0.55
N MET A 9 14.09 7.57 -1.74
CA MET A 9 12.76 7.41 -2.34
C MET A 9 11.89 6.45 -1.53
N VAL A 10 12.44 5.32 -1.08
CA VAL A 10 11.73 4.37 -0.21
C VAL A 10 11.27 5.06 1.08
N HIS A 11 12.17 5.79 1.74
CA HIS A 11 11.82 6.54 2.96
C HIS A 11 10.77 7.61 2.70
N PHE A 12 10.88 8.35 1.60
CA PHE A 12 9.88 9.33 1.21
C PHE A 12 8.50 8.70 1.00
N VAL A 13 8.43 7.57 0.29
CA VAL A 13 7.19 6.81 0.08
C VAL A 13 6.61 6.37 1.43
N ILE A 14 7.41 5.82 2.33
CA ILE A 14 6.95 5.38 3.67
C ILE A 14 6.35 6.56 4.45
N ILE A 15 7.05 7.71 4.48
CA ILE A 15 6.58 8.91 5.19
C ILE A 15 5.22 9.36 4.64
N LEU A 16 5.07 9.38 3.31
CA LEU A 16 3.85 9.81 2.65
C LEU A 16 2.67 8.87 2.96
N LEU A 17 2.92 7.56 2.97
CA LEU A 17 1.94 6.54 3.35
C LEU A 17 1.49 6.68 4.82
N VAL A 18 2.39 7.06 5.73
CA VAL A 18 2.08 7.24 7.15
C VAL A 18 1.32 8.54 7.43
N ILE A 19 1.63 9.60 6.69
CA ILE A 19 1.01 10.93 6.88
C ILE A 19 -0.35 11.04 6.20
N ALA A 20 -0.60 10.29 5.12
CA ALA A 20 -1.83 10.36 4.33
C ALA A 20 -3.14 10.22 5.14
N PRO A 21 -3.27 9.31 6.14
CA PRO A 21 -4.46 9.27 7.00
C PRO A 21 -4.71 10.57 7.77
N ILE A 22 -3.65 11.21 8.27
CA ILE A 22 -3.75 12.47 9.02
C ILE A 22 -4.24 13.58 8.10
N LEU A 23 -3.67 13.67 6.90
CA LEU A 23 -4.10 14.63 5.87
C LEU A 23 -5.55 14.41 5.45
N TYR A 24 -5.97 13.15 5.35
CA TYR A 24 -7.33 12.80 4.97
C TYR A 24 -8.34 13.19 6.06
N VAL A 25 -8.04 12.93 7.34
CA VAL A 25 -8.90 13.38 8.46
C VAL A 25 -8.99 14.90 8.53
N ALA A 26 -7.87 15.61 8.30
CA ALA A 26 -7.88 17.07 8.24
C ALA A 26 -8.78 17.59 7.10
N LEU A 27 -8.70 16.96 5.92
CA LEU A 27 -9.57 17.28 4.79
C LEU A 27 -11.06 17.06 5.11
N LEU A 28 -11.40 15.93 5.73
CA LEU A 28 -12.77 15.62 6.14
C LEU A 28 -13.32 16.61 7.16
N THR A 29 -12.46 17.06 8.08
CA THR A 29 -12.82 18.08 9.08
C THR A 29 -13.13 19.41 8.39
N PHE A 30 -12.29 19.82 7.44
CA PHE A 30 -12.48 21.06 6.69
C PHE A 30 -13.76 21.03 5.84
N GLN A 31 -14.01 19.91 5.15
CA GLN A 31 -15.23 19.72 4.35
C GLN A 31 -16.50 19.68 5.22
N GLY A 32 -16.45 18.99 6.36
CA GLY A 32 -17.57 18.94 7.31
C GLY A 32 -17.89 20.33 7.86
N ASN A 33 -16.87 21.08 8.30
CA ASN A 33 -17.04 22.44 8.81
C ASN A 33 -17.66 23.38 7.76
N ALA A 34 -17.30 23.23 6.48
CA ALA A 34 -17.90 24.01 5.39
C ALA A 34 -19.40 23.69 5.19
N GLN A 35 -19.86 22.52 5.64
CA GLN A 35 -21.25 22.08 5.60
C GLN A 35 -21.96 22.25 6.96
N GLY A 36 -21.30 22.86 7.95
CA GLY A 36 -21.83 23.03 9.31
C GLY A 36 -21.88 21.75 10.14
N LEU A 37 -21.22 20.68 9.69
CA LEU A 37 -21.17 19.38 10.36
C LEU A 37 -19.86 19.21 11.12
N GLY A 38 -19.92 18.70 12.34
CA GLY A 38 -18.74 18.21 13.05
C GLY A 38 -18.14 16.97 12.39
N LEU A 39 -16.89 16.61 12.70
CA LEU A 39 -16.22 15.40 12.18
C LEU A 39 -17.05 14.13 12.47
N LEU A 40 -17.53 13.99 13.71
CA LEU A 40 -18.32 12.83 14.13
C LEU A 40 -19.63 12.75 13.34
N GLU A 41 -20.31 13.88 13.18
CA GLU A 41 -21.55 13.96 12.40
C GLU A 41 -21.29 13.54 10.96
N ASN A 42 -20.30 14.14 10.28
CA ASN A 42 -19.93 13.81 8.90
C ASN A 42 -19.57 12.32 8.69
N LEU A 43 -18.93 11.68 9.67
CA LEU A 43 -18.63 10.24 9.63
C LEU A 43 -19.89 9.39 9.83
N THR A 44 -20.85 9.83 10.64
CA THR A 44 -22.09 9.08 10.89
C THR A 44 -23.14 9.22 9.80
N THR A 45 -23.19 10.35 9.09
CA THR A 45 -24.17 10.58 8.01
C THR A 45 -23.75 9.96 6.68
N ASN A 46 -22.46 9.74 6.45
CA ASN A 46 -21.97 9.35 5.14
C ASN A 46 -21.08 8.10 5.19
N VAL A 47 -21.71 6.94 4.94
CA VAL A 47 -21.07 5.62 4.94
C VAL A 47 -19.91 5.55 3.93
N SER A 48 -20.00 6.30 2.81
CA SER A 48 -18.93 6.39 1.81
C SER A 48 -17.66 7.00 2.41
N THR A 49 -17.81 8.00 3.27
CA THR A 49 -16.71 8.69 3.97
C THR A 49 -16.01 7.77 4.96
N VAL A 50 -16.76 6.92 5.67
CA VAL A 50 -16.20 5.91 6.59
C VAL A 50 -15.37 4.88 5.83
N ILE A 51 -15.88 4.38 4.71
CA ILE A 51 -15.16 3.38 3.91
C ILE A 51 -13.93 3.97 3.25
N SER A 52 -14.00 5.23 2.83
CA SER A 52 -12.84 5.96 2.33
C SER A 52 -11.81 6.19 3.44
N LEU A 53 -12.23 6.45 4.68
CA LEU A 53 -11.32 6.52 5.81
C LEU A 53 -10.63 5.17 6.07
N MET A 54 -11.39 4.06 6.05
CA MET A 54 -10.83 2.71 6.19
C MET A 54 -9.79 2.38 5.11
N SER A 55 -10.04 2.81 3.86
CA SER A 55 -9.09 2.61 2.76
C SER A 55 -7.83 3.44 2.92
N VAL A 56 -7.89 4.59 3.59
CA VAL A 56 -6.70 5.40 3.87
C VAL A 56 -5.93 4.87 5.09
N CYS A 57 -6.61 4.30 6.08
CA CYS A 57 -5.98 3.70 7.26
C CYS A 57 -5.13 2.45 6.98
N ILE A 58 -5.22 1.85 5.79
CA ILE A 58 -4.36 0.73 5.39
C ILE A 58 -2.97 1.19 4.91
N LEU A 59 -2.79 2.45 4.54
CA LEU A 59 -1.53 2.96 3.99
C LEU A 59 -0.34 2.83 4.95
N PRO A 60 -0.45 3.14 6.26
CA PRO A 60 0.64 2.94 7.21
C PRO A 60 1.13 1.50 7.28
N PHE A 61 0.21 0.52 7.15
CA PHE A 61 0.58 -0.90 7.10
C PHE A 61 1.42 -1.21 5.86
N ALA A 62 1.04 -0.68 4.70
CA ALA A 62 1.86 -0.80 3.49
C ALA A 62 3.26 -0.17 3.70
N GLY A 63 3.33 1.01 4.31
CA GLY A 63 4.60 1.66 4.66
C GLY A 63 5.48 0.81 5.57
N PHE A 64 4.88 0.17 6.57
CA PHE A 64 5.58 -0.76 7.47
C PHE A 64 6.13 -1.99 6.72
N LEU A 65 5.34 -2.60 5.84
CA LEU A 65 5.78 -3.76 5.04
C LEU A 65 6.95 -3.40 4.13
N ILE A 66 6.86 -2.26 3.43
CA ILE A 66 7.94 -1.75 2.58
C ILE A 66 9.20 -1.55 3.40
N LYS A 67 9.10 -0.91 4.58
CA LYS A 67 10.24 -0.70 5.48
C LYS A 67 10.86 -2.03 5.91
N SER A 68 10.04 -2.98 6.36
CA SER A 68 10.51 -4.28 6.83
C SER A 68 11.29 -5.03 5.76
N LYS A 69 10.83 -4.99 4.50
CA LYS A 69 11.52 -5.65 3.38
C LYS A 69 12.75 -4.87 2.91
N TRP A 70 12.71 -3.54 2.99
CA TRP A 70 13.85 -2.69 2.69
C TRP A 70 15.00 -2.90 3.67
N ASP A 71 14.72 -3.00 4.97
CA ASP A 71 15.74 -3.23 6.00
C ASP A 71 16.45 -4.60 5.83
N GLN A 72 15.79 -5.55 5.17
CA GLN A 72 16.32 -6.90 4.88
C GLN A 72 16.97 -7.01 3.50
N ILE A 73 16.98 -5.96 2.68
CA ILE A 73 17.28 -6.04 1.24
C ILE A 73 18.69 -6.56 0.93
N ASP A 74 19.64 -6.39 1.85
CA ASP A 74 21.05 -6.82 1.75
C ASP A 74 21.37 -8.16 2.41
N GLN A 75 20.40 -8.80 3.05
CA GLN A 75 20.68 -9.99 3.87
C GLN A 75 20.88 -11.26 3.03
N THR A 76 20.19 -11.38 1.90
CA THR A 76 20.26 -12.59 1.04
C THR A 76 20.12 -12.24 -0.44
N GLN A 77 20.47 -13.15 -1.34
CA GLN A 77 20.18 -12.95 -2.78
C GLN A 77 18.66 -12.93 -3.06
N ASP A 78 17.88 -13.62 -2.23
CA ASP A 78 16.43 -13.71 -2.33
C ASP A 78 15.70 -12.46 -1.78
N SER A 79 16.32 -11.68 -0.88
CA SER A 79 15.67 -10.50 -0.26
C SER A 79 15.34 -9.40 -1.27
N LEU A 80 16.09 -9.29 -2.38
CA LEU A 80 15.76 -8.38 -3.49
C LEU A 80 14.48 -8.80 -4.21
N GLY A 81 14.33 -10.10 -4.49
CA GLY A 81 13.11 -10.66 -5.08
C GLY A 81 11.91 -10.50 -4.15
N GLN A 82 12.11 -10.71 -2.85
CA GLN A 82 11.06 -10.52 -1.84
C GLN A 82 10.62 -9.05 -1.72
N PHE A 83 11.55 -8.09 -1.73
CA PHE A 83 11.21 -6.68 -1.74
C PHE A 83 10.38 -6.30 -2.98
N TYR A 84 10.78 -6.80 -4.15
CA TYR A 84 10.06 -6.56 -5.39
C TYR A 84 8.65 -7.14 -5.40
N ILE A 85 8.48 -8.39 -4.96
CA ILE A 85 7.17 -9.04 -4.86
C ILE A 85 6.29 -8.32 -3.83
N SER A 86 6.85 -7.91 -2.70
CA SER A 86 6.12 -7.14 -1.69
C SER A 86 5.55 -5.84 -2.28
N LEU A 87 6.36 -5.09 -3.03
CA LEU A 87 5.89 -3.89 -3.73
C LEU A 87 4.78 -4.18 -4.74
N LEU A 88 4.88 -5.29 -5.49
CA LEU A 88 3.83 -5.70 -6.43
C LEU A 88 2.52 -6.06 -5.73
N LEU A 89 2.58 -6.79 -4.62
CA LEU A 89 1.39 -7.14 -3.84
C LEU A 89 0.73 -5.88 -3.25
N ILE A 90 1.54 -4.93 -2.76
CA ILE A 90 1.05 -3.62 -2.28
C ILE A 90 0.40 -2.83 -3.42
N LEU A 91 1.01 -2.82 -4.62
CA LEU A 91 0.44 -2.17 -5.81
C LEU A 91 -0.95 -2.76 -6.14
N ILE A 92 -1.07 -4.09 -6.15
CA ILE A 92 -2.35 -4.77 -6.39
C ILE A 92 -3.36 -4.39 -5.31
N GLY A 93 -2.95 -4.35 -4.04
CA GLY A 93 -3.78 -3.91 -2.92
C GLY A 93 -4.35 -2.50 -3.12
N PHE A 94 -3.52 -1.54 -3.55
CA PHE A 94 -3.95 -0.17 -3.83
C PHE A 94 -4.87 -0.06 -5.04
N LEU A 95 -4.64 -0.84 -6.09
CA LEU A 95 -5.54 -0.92 -7.24
C LEU A 95 -6.92 -1.48 -6.84
N LEU A 96 -6.96 -2.49 -5.97
CA LEU A 96 -8.20 -3.10 -5.48
C LEU A 96 -9.07 -2.10 -4.72
N ILE A 97 -8.49 -1.33 -3.79
CA ILE A 97 -9.23 -0.28 -3.06
C ILE A 97 -9.54 0.97 -3.89
N GLY A 98 -9.06 1.04 -5.15
CA GLY A 98 -9.27 2.19 -6.02
C GLY A 98 -8.43 3.43 -5.66
N ASN A 99 -7.33 3.24 -4.90
CA ASN A 99 -6.43 4.34 -4.54
C ASN A 99 -5.36 4.55 -5.63
N THR A 100 -5.77 5.12 -6.75
CA THR A 100 -4.92 5.31 -7.94
C THR A 100 -3.69 6.15 -7.66
N GLY A 101 -3.80 7.18 -6.81
CA GLY A 101 -2.67 8.05 -6.45
C GLY A 101 -1.53 7.28 -5.79
N MET A 102 -1.85 6.44 -4.80
CA MET A 102 -0.86 5.61 -4.13
C MET A 102 -0.37 4.45 -5.01
N ALA A 103 -1.24 3.90 -5.86
CA ALA A 103 -0.84 2.89 -6.84
C ALA A 103 0.23 3.44 -7.81
N ILE A 104 0.05 4.65 -8.34
CA ILE A 104 1.04 5.31 -9.21
C ILE A 104 2.36 5.52 -8.46
N LEU A 105 2.30 5.97 -7.21
CA LEU A 105 3.48 6.20 -6.38
C LEU A 105 4.29 4.91 -6.14
N ILE A 106 3.61 3.79 -5.87
CA ILE A 106 4.25 2.47 -5.75
C ILE A 106 4.77 1.98 -7.10
N PHE A 107 4.04 2.19 -8.19
CA PHE A 107 4.50 1.83 -9.53
C PHE A 107 5.81 2.55 -9.91
N ILE A 108 5.91 3.84 -9.60
CA ILE A 108 7.14 4.61 -9.76
C ILE A 108 8.27 3.99 -8.93
N LEU A 109 8.00 3.65 -7.67
CA LEU A 109 9.01 3.02 -6.80
C LEU A 109 9.50 1.67 -7.36
N ILE A 110 8.59 0.86 -7.91
CA ILE A 110 8.91 -0.41 -8.58
C ILE A 110 9.82 -0.15 -9.79
N ALA A 111 9.45 0.80 -10.66
CA ALA A 111 10.23 1.12 -11.86
C ALA A 111 11.67 1.54 -11.51
N PHE A 112 11.83 2.43 -10.53
CA PHE A 112 13.16 2.84 -10.07
C PHE A 112 13.94 1.70 -9.39
N SER A 113 13.25 0.84 -8.63
CA SER A 113 13.87 -0.32 -8.00
C SER A 113 14.44 -1.28 -9.05
N VAL A 114 13.72 -1.57 -10.14
CA VAL A 114 14.21 -2.43 -11.24
C VAL A 114 15.45 -1.85 -11.89
N VAL A 115 15.43 -0.55 -12.19
CA VAL A 115 16.55 0.14 -12.88
C VAL A 115 17.80 0.17 -12.01
N ILE A 116 17.66 0.43 -10.70
CA ILE A 116 18.80 0.65 -9.80
C ILE A 116 19.33 -0.67 -9.22
N LEU A 117 18.44 -1.59 -8.83
CA LEU A 117 18.82 -2.87 -8.22
C LEU A 117 19.09 -3.95 -9.27
N LYS A 118 18.83 -3.69 -10.56
CA LYS A 118 19.04 -4.61 -11.69
C LYS A 118 18.37 -5.98 -11.50
N VAL A 119 17.25 -6.02 -10.77
CA VAL A 119 16.50 -7.26 -10.54
C VAL A 119 15.82 -7.67 -11.85
N ARG A 120 16.10 -8.89 -12.33
CA ARG A 120 15.37 -9.49 -13.45
C ARG A 120 14.09 -10.12 -12.91
N LEU A 121 12.95 -9.72 -13.49
CA LEU A 121 11.62 -10.23 -13.12
C LEU A 121 11.56 -11.77 -13.09
N GLY A 122 12.24 -12.45 -14.02
CA GLY A 122 12.29 -13.91 -14.07
C GLY A 122 12.93 -14.56 -12.83
N ASP A 123 13.94 -13.91 -12.24
CA ASP A 123 14.63 -14.44 -11.05
C ASP A 123 13.78 -14.22 -9.79
N ALA A 124 13.08 -13.08 -9.69
CA ALA A 124 12.15 -12.79 -8.59
C ALA A 124 10.96 -13.76 -8.59
N PHE A 125 10.37 -14.05 -9.75
CA PHE A 125 9.30 -15.05 -9.85
C PHE A 125 9.79 -16.46 -9.55
N GLN A 126 11.01 -16.84 -9.94
CA GLN A 126 11.58 -18.14 -9.56
C GLN A 126 11.69 -18.30 -8.04
N VAL A 127 12.04 -17.25 -7.30
CA VAL A 127 12.08 -17.27 -5.82
C VAL A 127 10.69 -17.56 -5.25
N PHE A 128 9.63 -16.98 -5.83
CA PHE A 128 8.25 -17.24 -5.41
C PHE A 128 7.83 -18.71 -5.62
N PHE A 129 8.20 -19.30 -6.76
CA PHE A 129 7.78 -20.66 -7.16
C PHE A 129 8.68 -21.80 -6.64
N LYS A 130 9.94 -21.54 -6.25
CA LYS A 130 10.87 -22.59 -5.79
C LYS A 130 10.57 -23.16 -4.40
N SER A 131 9.82 -22.46 -3.53
CA SER A 131 9.52 -22.97 -2.17
C SER A 131 8.18 -22.44 -1.63
N PRO A 132 7.04 -22.96 -2.12
CA PRO A 132 5.71 -22.44 -1.78
C PRO A 132 5.36 -22.54 -0.28
N LYS A 133 5.88 -23.53 0.46
CA LYS A 133 5.60 -23.69 1.90
C LYS A 133 6.31 -22.68 2.81
N HIS A 134 7.49 -22.19 2.43
CA HIS A 134 8.26 -21.22 3.24
C HIS A 134 7.94 -19.76 2.85
N ASN A 135 7.50 -19.53 1.61
CA ASN A 135 7.21 -18.18 1.10
C ASN A 135 5.90 -17.56 1.61
N ILE A 136 4.86 -18.35 1.91
CA ILE A 136 3.58 -17.77 2.40
C ILE A 136 3.77 -17.01 3.72
N SER A 137 4.62 -17.52 4.61
CA SER A 137 4.98 -16.82 5.87
C SER A 137 5.68 -15.48 5.59
N ASN A 138 6.55 -15.44 4.58
CA ASN A 138 7.32 -14.25 4.24
C ASN A 138 6.46 -13.13 3.62
N PHE A 139 5.27 -13.46 3.09
CA PHE A 139 4.34 -12.50 2.50
C PHE A 139 3.00 -12.42 3.24
N ALA A 140 2.92 -12.95 4.47
CA ALA A 140 1.66 -13.02 5.21
C ALA A 140 1.04 -11.63 5.44
N GLY A 141 1.88 -10.61 5.67
CA GLY A 141 1.43 -9.23 5.85
C GLY A 141 0.80 -8.63 4.58
N GLU A 142 1.45 -8.85 3.43
CA GLU A 142 0.96 -8.43 2.13
C GLU A 142 -0.34 -9.17 1.75
N MET A 143 -0.44 -10.47 2.07
CA MET A 143 -1.66 -11.25 1.85
C MET A 143 -2.81 -10.77 2.75
N ALA A 144 -2.54 -10.45 4.02
CA ALA A 144 -3.53 -9.83 4.90
C ALA A 144 -4.00 -8.47 4.37
N MET A 145 -3.07 -7.64 3.89
CA MET A 145 -3.40 -6.36 3.26
C MET A 145 -4.31 -6.55 2.03
N LEU A 146 -4.02 -7.54 1.18
CA LEU A 146 -4.84 -7.87 0.01
C LEU A 146 -6.25 -8.32 0.39
N LEU A 147 -6.38 -9.14 1.44
CA LEU A 147 -7.70 -9.56 1.95
C LEU A 147 -8.51 -8.36 2.46
N ILE A 148 -7.88 -7.45 3.22
CA ILE A 148 -8.53 -6.22 3.68
C ILE A 148 -8.93 -5.34 2.48
N ALA A 149 -8.04 -5.20 1.50
CA ALA A 149 -8.30 -4.43 0.29
C ALA A 149 -9.50 -4.99 -0.51
N ALA A 150 -9.57 -6.31 -0.65
CA ALA A 150 -10.69 -6.99 -1.29
C ALA A 150 -12.01 -6.79 -0.50
N PHE A 151 -11.94 -6.86 0.83
CA PHE A 151 -13.10 -6.60 1.69
C PHE A 151 -13.62 -5.16 1.56
N ILE A 152 -12.73 -4.17 1.58
CA ILE A 152 -13.08 -2.76 1.36
C ILE A 152 -13.74 -2.58 -0.02
N ARG A 153 -13.15 -3.17 -1.07
CA ARG A 153 -13.71 -3.08 -2.42
C ARG A 153 -15.08 -3.73 -2.52
N PHE A 154 -15.29 -4.87 -1.86
CA PHE A 154 -16.58 -5.52 -1.76
C PHE A 154 -17.62 -4.66 -1.03
N ALA A 155 -17.23 -4.02 0.08
CA ALA A 155 -18.09 -3.10 0.81
C ALA A 155 -18.53 -1.90 -0.04
N ILE A 156 -17.60 -1.30 -0.80
CA ILE A 156 -17.91 -0.22 -1.77
C ILE A 156 -18.89 -0.71 -2.83
N TRP A 157 -18.63 -1.88 -3.43
CA TRP A 157 -19.49 -2.45 -4.46
C TRP A 157 -20.91 -2.72 -3.94
N ARG A 158 -21.03 -3.27 -2.73
CA ARG A 158 -22.34 -3.54 -2.13
C ARG A 158 -23.12 -2.25 -1.91
N ILE A 159 -22.49 -1.18 -1.42
CA ILE A 159 -23.17 0.10 -1.23
C ILE A 159 -23.59 0.72 -2.57
N SER A 160 -22.72 0.64 -3.58
CA SER A 160 -23.01 1.16 -4.93
C SER A 160 -24.13 0.43 -5.66
N THR A 161 -24.42 -0.83 -5.32
CA THR A 161 -25.49 -1.65 -5.91
C THR A 161 -26.73 -1.71 -5.00
N GLY A 162 -26.73 -0.96 -3.90
CA GLY A 162 -27.77 -0.96 -2.87
C GLY A 162 -28.66 0.26 -2.83
N SER A 163 -28.33 1.27 -3.62
CA SER A 163 -29.15 2.42 -3.99
C SER A 163 -29.88 2.14 -5.29
#